data_AF-A0A2V6PR32-F1
#
_entry.id   AF-A0A2V6PR32-F1
#
_cell.length_a   1.000
_cell.length_b   1.000
_cell.length_c   1.000
_cell.angle_alpha   90.00
_cell.angle_beta   90.00
_cell.angle_gamma   90.00
#
_symmetry.space_group_name_H-M   'P 1'
#
loop_
_entity.id
_entity.type
_entity.pdbx_description
1 polymer ?
#
loop_
_entity_poly.entity_id
_entity_poly.type
_entity_poly.pdbx_seq_one_letter_code
_entity_poly.pdbx_strand_id
1 'polypeptide(L)'
;MPNTIGRERMTASTSVRKVAVALFEGFTVLDVYGPVQAFASARLTGPDGARIRLFEIFTMAERRGEVKSSEGPATHADFSFGDAPDFDILLIPGGFGSRTQVERPQFLSELARASERARVTTTVCTGSRAPVGSTSARPPATRSRGTGSSSRARACTGNGRRAGSTTATS
;
A
#
# COMPACT_ATOMS: atom_id res chain seq x y z
N MET A 1 33.57 -22.80 27.56
CA MET A 1 32.14 -22.91 27.19
C MET A 1 31.73 -21.61 26.51
N PRO A 2 31.73 -21.47 25.17
CA PRO A 2 31.15 -20.30 24.54
C PRO A 2 29.64 -20.48 24.34
N ASN A 3 28.98 -19.34 24.43
CA ASN A 3 27.57 -19.11 24.72
C ASN A 3 26.66 -19.42 23.51
N THR A 4 25.64 -20.25 23.73
CA THR A 4 24.59 -20.61 22.75
C THR A 4 23.53 -19.51 22.69
N ILE A 5 23.82 -18.40 22.02
CA ILE A 5 22.82 -17.35 21.75
C ILE A 5 22.17 -17.62 20.38
N GLY A 6 21.00 -18.26 20.42
CA GLY A 6 19.85 -17.99 19.55
C GLY A 6 20.09 -17.90 18.04
N ARG A 7 20.35 -19.03 17.39
CA ARG A 7 20.32 -19.19 15.92
C ARG A 7 18.93 -19.57 15.38
N GLU A 8 17.84 -19.22 16.07
CA GLU A 8 16.53 -19.89 15.86
C GLU A 8 15.44 -19.07 15.16
N ARG A 9 15.75 -17.94 14.50
CA ARG A 9 14.71 -17.23 13.71
C ARG A 9 15.20 -16.71 12.36
N MET A 10 15.54 -17.63 11.45
CA MET A 10 15.49 -17.30 10.02
C MET A 10 15.31 -18.54 9.14
N THR A 11 14.31 -19.36 9.44
CA THR A 11 13.81 -20.42 8.55
C THR A 11 12.42 -20.06 8.00
N ALA A 12 12.14 -18.76 7.84
CA ALA A 12 11.02 -18.37 7.00
C ALA A 12 11.44 -18.69 5.56
N SER A 13 10.77 -19.67 4.95
CA SER A 13 10.80 -19.90 3.51
C SER A 13 10.75 -18.54 2.82
N THR A 14 11.87 -18.08 2.26
CA THR A 14 11.93 -16.75 1.67
C THR A 14 11.32 -16.87 0.28
N SER A 15 10.00 -16.98 0.23
CA SER A 15 9.25 -16.91 -1.01
C SER A 15 9.34 -15.49 -1.54
N VAL A 16 9.65 -15.36 -2.83
CA VAL A 16 9.65 -14.07 -3.52
C VAL A 16 8.27 -13.45 -3.37
N ARG A 17 8.21 -12.22 -2.85
CA ARG A 17 6.95 -11.49 -2.65
C ARG A 17 6.62 -10.69 -3.90
N LYS A 18 5.35 -10.69 -4.29
CA LYS A 18 4.89 -9.95 -5.47
C LYS A 18 4.44 -8.54 -5.08
N VAL A 19 4.93 -7.55 -5.81
CA VAL A 19 4.64 -6.13 -5.64
C VAL A 19 3.89 -5.64 -6.87
N ALA A 20 2.63 -5.27 -6.69
CA ALA A 20 1.81 -4.63 -7.70
C ALA A 20 1.88 -3.12 -7.56
N VAL A 21 2.25 -2.41 -8.64
CA VAL A 21 2.27 -0.95 -8.68
C VAL A 21 1.03 -0.44 -9.41
N ALA A 22 0.19 0.34 -8.72
CA ALA A 22 -1.03 0.90 -9.29
C ALA A 22 -0.73 2.18 -10.07
N LEU A 23 -0.77 2.12 -11.40
CA LEU A 23 -0.60 3.27 -12.28
C LEU A 23 -1.95 3.94 -12.58
N PHE A 24 -1.90 5.26 -12.74
CA PHE A 24 -3.03 6.08 -13.17
C PHE A 24 -2.53 7.30 -13.93
N GLU A 25 -3.35 7.85 -14.82
CA GLU A 25 -2.97 9.03 -15.61
C GLU A 25 -2.51 10.19 -14.73
N GLY A 26 -1.32 10.72 -15.00
CA GLY A 26 -0.71 11.81 -14.24
C GLY A 26 -0.06 11.37 -12.91
N PHE A 27 0.36 10.11 -12.80
CA PHE A 27 1.22 9.66 -11.69
C PHE A 27 2.60 10.36 -11.72
N THR A 28 3.23 10.50 -10.55
CA THR A 28 4.61 11.01 -10.44
C THR A 28 5.61 9.90 -10.73
N VAL A 29 6.56 10.13 -11.66
CA VAL A 29 7.57 9.11 -12.07
C VAL A 29 8.38 8.62 -10.87
N LEU A 30 8.87 9.54 -10.04
CA LEU A 30 9.72 9.22 -8.90
C LEU A 30 8.97 8.38 -7.85
N ASP A 31 7.67 8.62 -7.66
CA ASP A 31 6.85 7.89 -6.69
C ASP A 31 6.64 6.43 -7.09
N VAL A 32 6.73 6.11 -8.38
CA VAL A 32 6.72 4.75 -8.91
C VAL A 32 8.12 4.16 -8.87
N TYR A 33 9.06 4.79 -9.58
CA TYR A 33 10.34 4.15 -9.88
C TYR A 33 11.34 4.19 -8.73
N GLY A 34 11.18 5.11 -7.78
CA GLY A 34 11.96 5.13 -6.54
C GLY A 34 11.79 3.82 -5.74
N PRO A 35 10.56 3.48 -5.31
CA PRO A 35 10.30 2.21 -4.65
C PRO A 35 10.62 0.98 -5.51
N VAL A 36 10.33 1.01 -6.83
CA VAL A 36 10.67 -0.10 -7.73
C VAL A 36 12.17 -0.39 -7.68
N GLN A 37 13.01 0.64 -7.73
CA GLN A 37 14.46 0.48 -7.63
C GLN A 37 14.89 -0.08 -6.28
N ALA A 38 14.26 0.37 -5.19
CA ALA A 38 14.53 -0.12 -3.85
C ALA A 38 14.18 -1.62 -3.71
N PHE A 39 12.99 -2.02 -4.17
CA PHE A 39 12.56 -3.44 -4.17
C PHE A 39 13.44 -4.31 -5.06
N ALA A 40 13.84 -3.83 -6.25
CA ALA A 40 14.73 -4.55 -7.16
C ALA A 40 16.15 -4.75 -6.59
N SER A 41 16.59 -3.83 -5.73
CA SER A 41 17.89 -3.88 -5.06
C SER A 41 17.89 -4.76 -3.81
N ALA A 42 16.72 -4.98 -3.20
CA ALA A 42 16.57 -5.80 -2.01
C ALA A 42 16.81 -7.29 -2.31
N ARG A 43 17.99 -7.77 -1.90
CA ARG A 43 18.46 -9.14 -2.15
C ARG A 43 19.10 -9.71 -0.90
N LEU A 44 18.81 -10.98 -0.63
CA LEU A 44 19.52 -11.75 0.39
C LEU A 44 20.67 -12.51 -0.25
N THR A 45 21.75 -12.67 0.52
CA THR A 45 22.83 -13.57 0.17
C THR A 45 22.48 -14.95 0.72
N GLY A 46 22.32 -15.91 -0.17
CA GLY A 46 22.04 -17.31 0.14
C GLY A 46 23.24 -18.00 0.80
N PRO A 47 23.02 -19.21 1.36
CA PRO A 47 24.09 -20.00 1.99
C PRO A 47 25.24 -20.35 1.03
N ASP A 48 24.97 -20.38 -0.26
CA ASP A 48 25.88 -20.62 -1.38
C ASP A 48 26.53 -19.34 -1.93
N GLY A 49 26.26 -18.18 -1.32
CA GLY A 49 26.71 -16.87 -1.79
C GLY A 49 25.85 -16.26 -2.91
N ALA A 50 24.80 -16.96 -3.39
CA ALA A 50 23.93 -16.46 -4.44
C ALA A 50 23.09 -15.27 -3.97
N ARG A 51 22.85 -14.29 -4.85
CA ARG A 51 22.01 -13.13 -4.55
C ARG A 51 20.56 -13.39 -4.93
N ILE A 52 19.74 -13.79 -3.96
CA ILE A 52 18.34 -14.15 -4.14
C ILE A 52 17.49 -12.87 -4.14
N ARG A 53 16.66 -12.69 -5.18
CA ARG A 53 15.67 -11.60 -5.24
C ARG A 53 14.58 -11.84 -4.21
N LEU A 54 14.19 -10.78 -3.49
CA LEU A 54 13.10 -10.85 -2.52
C LEU A 54 11.74 -10.47 -3.10
N PHE A 55 11.76 -9.67 -4.17
CA PHE A 55 10.56 -9.10 -4.76
C PHE A 55 10.51 -9.34 -6.26
N GLU A 56 9.30 -9.66 -6.73
CA GLU A 56 8.90 -9.62 -8.13
C GLU A 56 7.94 -8.44 -8.27
N ILE A 57 8.16 -7.59 -9.27
CA ILE A 57 7.44 -6.32 -9.39
C ILE A 57 6.75 -6.31 -10.75
N PHE A 58 5.47 -5.94 -10.75
CA PHE A 58 4.71 -5.69 -11.97
C PHE A 58 3.81 -4.48 -11.78
N THR A 59 3.34 -3.93 -12.89
CA THR A 59 2.49 -2.75 -12.92
C THR A 59 1.05 -3.12 -13.29
N MET A 60 0.09 -2.38 -12.76
CA MET A 60 -1.31 -2.55 -13.12
C MET A 60 -2.05 -1.21 -13.13
N ALA A 61 -3.08 -1.11 -13.94
CA ALA A 61 -3.92 0.08 -14.05
C ALA A 61 -5.39 -0.30 -14.32
N GLU A 62 -6.25 0.69 -14.55
CA GLU A 62 -7.65 0.47 -14.98
C GLU A 62 -7.71 -0.40 -16.25
N ARG A 63 -6.77 -0.19 -17.18
CA ARG A 63 -6.58 -1.03 -18.38
C ARG A 63 -5.10 -1.31 -18.59
N ARG A 64 -4.80 -2.49 -19.14
CA ARG A 64 -3.47 -2.83 -19.67
C ARG A 64 -3.08 -1.84 -20.76
N GLY A 65 -1.82 -1.41 -20.79
CA GLY A 65 -1.29 -0.52 -21.83
C GLY A 65 -0.56 0.69 -21.26
N GLU A 66 -0.30 1.67 -22.11
CA GLU A 66 0.43 2.89 -21.71
C GLU A 66 -0.40 3.77 -20.77
N VAL A 67 0.26 4.26 -19.73
CA VAL A 67 -0.27 5.25 -18.77
C VAL A 67 0.70 6.42 -18.71
N LYS A 68 0.20 7.65 -18.93
CA LYS A 68 1.06 8.84 -18.98
C LYS A 68 1.40 9.33 -17.56
N SER A 69 2.67 9.63 -17.32
CA SER A 69 3.09 10.32 -16.09
C SER A 69 2.85 11.83 -16.19
N SER A 70 2.85 12.53 -15.06
CA SER A 70 2.69 13.99 -15.01
C SER A 70 3.86 14.77 -15.65
N GLU A 71 5.03 14.14 -15.71
CA GLU A 71 6.30 14.69 -16.17
C GLU A 71 6.57 14.39 -17.66
N GLY A 72 5.73 13.58 -18.30
CA GLY A 72 5.80 13.31 -19.73
C GLY A 72 6.05 11.86 -20.17
N PRO A 73 6.94 11.05 -19.57
CA PRO A 73 7.10 9.66 -20.02
C PRO A 73 5.84 8.83 -19.75
N ALA A 74 5.59 7.82 -20.58
CA ALA A 74 4.56 6.82 -20.33
C ALA A 74 5.20 5.56 -19.72
N THR A 75 4.45 4.90 -18.84
CA THR A 75 4.79 3.57 -18.32
C THR A 75 3.76 2.59 -18.82
N HIS A 76 4.20 1.41 -19.25
CA HIS A 76 3.30 0.34 -19.63
C HIS A 76 2.77 -0.37 -18.38
N ALA A 77 1.45 -0.50 -18.25
CA ALA A 77 0.77 -1.32 -17.25
C ALA A 77 0.70 -2.77 -17.72
N ASP A 78 1.37 -3.66 -16.99
CA ASP A 78 1.44 -5.09 -17.29
C ASP A 78 0.12 -5.82 -17.08
N PHE A 79 -0.85 -5.26 -16.36
CA PHE A 79 -2.16 -5.87 -16.13
C PHE A 79 -3.25 -4.79 -15.95
N SER A 80 -4.51 -5.19 -16.15
CA SER A 80 -5.65 -4.43 -15.60
C SER A 80 -5.83 -4.80 -14.12
N PHE A 81 -6.55 -4.00 -13.33
CA PHE A 81 -6.87 -4.38 -11.93
C PHE A 81 -7.62 -5.72 -11.84
N GLY A 82 -8.45 -6.05 -12.84
CA GLY A 82 -9.22 -7.29 -12.92
C GLY A 82 -8.39 -8.52 -13.31
N ASP A 83 -7.38 -8.35 -14.17
CA ASP A 83 -6.57 -9.46 -14.70
C ASP A 83 -5.22 -9.63 -13.98
N ALA A 84 -4.94 -8.80 -12.98
CA ALA A 84 -3.68 -8.87 -12.25
C ALA A 84 -3.58 -10.19 -11.45
N PRO A 85 -2.39 -10.85 -11.48
CA PRO A 85 -2.14 -12.05 -10.67
C PRO A 85 -2.15 -11.71 -9.17
N ASP A 86 -2.19 -12.71 -8.31
CA ASP A 86 -2.10 -12.49 -6.86
C ASP A 86 -0.78 -11.78 -6.47
N PHE A 87 -0.89 -10.84 -5.53
CA PHE A 87 0.23 -10.05 -5.01
C PHE A 87 0.17 -9.87 -3.50
N ASP A 88 1.34 -9.68 -2.90
CA ASP A 88 1.47 -9.47 -1.46
C ASP A 88 1.42 -7.99 -1.09
N ILE A 89 1.97 -7.14 -1.96
CA ILE A 89 2.18 -5.71 -1.71
C ILE A 89 1.53 -4.90 -2.81
N LEU A 90 0.71 -3.92 -2.43
CA LEU A 90 0.18 -2.90 -3.31
C LEU A 90 0.91 -1.58 -3.07
N LEU A 91 1.55 -1.04 -4.11
CA LEU A 91 2.19 0.27 -4.10
C LEU A 91 1.30 1.28 -4.85
N ILE A 92 0.87 2.33 -4.17
CA ILE A 92 0.05 3.40 -4.73
C ILE A 92 0.90 4.68 -4.79
N PRO A 93 1.35 5.09 -5.99
CA PRO A 93 2.11 6.32 -6.14
C PRO A 93 1.24 7.55 -5.91
N GLY A 94 1.88 8.69 -5.64
CA GLY A 94 1.25 9.99 -5.72
C GLY A 94 1.22 10.51 -7.16
N GLY A 95 0.80 11.76 -7.31
CA GLY A 95 0.77 12.42 -8.61
C GLY A 95 -0.18 13.59 -8.64
N PHE A 96 0.06 14.55 -9.52
CA PHE A 96 -0.89 15.64 -9.77
C PHE A 96 -2.23 15.12 -10.31
N GLY A 97 -2.20 13.99 -11.04
CA GLY A 97 -3.39 13.28 -11.50
C GLY A 97 -4.21 12.62 -10.39
N SER A 98 -3.66 12.48 -9.18
CA SER A 98 -4.39 11.89 -8.04
C SER A 98 -5.65 12.67 -7.70
N ARG A 99 -5.68 13.99 -7.90
CA ARG A 99 -6.86 14.84 -7.65
C ARG A 99 -8.02 14.48 -8.57
N THR A 100 -7.74 14.29 -9.86
CA THR A 100 -8.73 13.89 -10.87
C THR A 100 -9.20 12.44 -10.66
N GLN A 101 -8.33 11.56 -10.16
CA GLN A 101 -8.68 10.16 -9.91
C GLN A 101 -9.51 9.96 -8.64
N VAL A 102 -9.33 10.80 -7.62
CA VAL A 102 -10.18 10.79 -6.41
C VAL A 102 -11.64 11.16 -6.73
N GLU A 103 -11.88 11.85 -7.85
CA GLU A 103 -13.21 12.18 -8.35
C GLU A 103 -13.83 11.06 -9.20
N ARG A 104 -13.12 9.96 -9.46
CA ARG A 104 -13.62 8.81 -10.24
C ARG A 104 -13.96 7.64 -9.30
N PRO A 105 -15.25 7.43 -8.95
CA PRO A 105 -15.65 6.42 -7.98
C PRO A 105 -15.29 5.00 -8.39
N GLN A 106 -15.29 4.72 -9.70
CA GLN A 106 -14.92 3.42 -10.23
C GLN A 106 -13.44 3.10 -9.94
N PHE A 107 -12.53 4.03 -10.20
CA PHE A 107 -11.11 3.86 -9.93
C PHE A 107 -10.84 3.64 -8.44
N LEU A 108 -11.51 4.42 -7.57
CA LEU A 108 -11.41 4.23 -6.12
C LEU A 108 -11.94 2.86 -5.67
N SER A 109 -13.02 2.38 -6.27
CA SER A 109 -13.57 1.04 -5.97
C SER A 109 -12.62 -0.07 -6.40
N GLU A 110 -12.01 0.03 -7.58
CA GLU A 110 -11.02 -0.92 -8.07
C GLU A 110 -9.75 -0.92 -7.22
N LEU A 111 -9.28 0.27 -6.83
CA LEU A 111 -8.12 0.42 -5.96
C LEU A 111 -8.38 -0.11 -4.54
N ALA A 112 -9.59 0.11 -4.01
CA ALA A 112 -10.03 -0.46 -2.73
C ALA A 112 -10.06 -1.99 -2.79
N ARG A 113 -10.65 -2.57 -3.85
CA ARG A 113 -10.64 -4.03 -4.07
C ARG A 113 -9.22 -4.58 -4.21
N ALA A 114 -8.34 -3.88 -4.93
CA ALA A 114 -6.95 -4.26 -5.05
C ALA A 114 -6.24 -4.22 -3.69
N SER A 115 -6.52 -3.22 -2.87
CA SER A 115 -5.99 -3.10 -1.51
C SER A 115 -6.49 -4.21 -0.58
N GLU A 116 -7.73 -4.67 -0.74
CA GLU A 116 -8.27 -5.79 0.03
C GLU A 116 -7.59 -7.13 -0.30
N ARG A 117 -7.14 -7.31 -1.55
CA ARG A 117 -6.33 -8.48 -1.95
C ARG A 117 -4.90 -8.43 -1.42
N ALA A 118 -4.36 -7.23 -1.20
CA ALA A 118 -2.99 -7.04 -0.73
C ALA A 118 -2.84 -7.41 0.75
N ARG A 119 -1.71 -8.03 1.11
CA ARG A 119 -1.33 -8.15 2.53
C ARG A 119 -0.85 -6.82 3.10
N VAL A 120 -0.17 -6.03 2.28
CA VAL A 120 0.36 -4.71 2.65
C VAL A 120 0.03 -3.72 1.54
N THR A 121 -0.68 -2.64 1.89
CA THR A 121 -0.86 -1.49 1.01
C THR A 121 0.03 -0.36 1.49
N THR A 122 0.82 0.22 0.58
CA THR A 122 1.72 1.33 0.85
C THR A 122 1.47 2.44 -0.17
N THR A 123 1.64 3.68 0.27
CA THR A 123 1.46 4.87 -0.55
C THR A 123 2.72 5.73 -0.53
N VAL A 124 3.00 6.43 -1.63
CA VAL A 124 4.15 7.34 -1.73
C VAL A 124 3.66 8.76 -1.91
N CYS A 125 4.33 9.70 -1.22
CA CYS A 125 4.05 11.13 -1.28
C CYS A 125 2.58 11.47 -1.00
N THR A 126 1.79 11.75 -2.05
CA THR A 126 0.38 12.16 -2.00
C THR A 126 -0.61 11.02 -2.14
N GLY A 127 -0.17 9.78 -2.38
CA GLY A 127 -1.04 8.62 -2.52
C GLY A 127 -1.88 8.31 -1.28
N SER A 128 -1.48 8.81 -0.10
CA SER A 128 -2.26 8.76 1.15
C SER A 128 -3.55 9.60 1.14
N ARG A 129 -3.71 10.50 0.16
CA ARG A 129 -4.95 11.27 -0.04
C ARG A 129 -5.98 10.54 -0.90
N ALA A 130 -5.60 9.42 -1.56
CA ALA A 130 -6.59 8.50 -2.08
C ALA A 130 -7.29 7.85 -0.87
N PRO A 131 -8.63 7.91 -0.74
CA PRO A 131 -9.36 7.32 0.37
C PRO A 131 -9.37 5.79 0.26
N VAL A 132 -8.20 5.17 0.35
CA VAL A 132 -8.05 3.74 0.61
C VAL A 132 -8.05 3.63 2.13
N GLY A 133 -9.15 3.13 2.69
CA GLY A 133 -9.42 3.11 4.13
C GLY A 133 -8.19 2.70 4.94
N SER A 134 -7.73 3.62 5.81
CA SER A 134 -6.70 3.49 6.85
C SER A 134 -5.60 2.47 6.59
N THR A 135 -4.39 2.95 6.28
CA THR A 135 -3.14 2.22 6.47
C THR A 135 -3.03 1.71 7.90
N SER A 136 -3.29 0.42 8.09
CA SER A 136 -2.88 -0.34 9.26
C SER A 136 -2.32 -1.64 8.72
N ALA A 137 -1.04 -1.89 8.97
CA ALA A 137 -0.45 -3.20 8.72
C ALA A 137 -1.32 -4.23 9.45
N ARG A 138 -2.10 -5.02 8.70
CA ARG A 138 -2.93 -6.07 9.28
C ARG A 138 -1.98 -7.10 9.89
N PRO A 139 -1.99 -7.32 11.22
CA PRO A 139 -1.18 -8.39 11.78
C PRO A 139 -1.64 -9.72 11.18
N PRO A 140 -0.73 -10.67 10.89
CA PRO A 140 -1.10 -11.98 10.37
C PRO A 140 -2.10 -12.61 11.34
N ALA A 141 -3.27 -13.00 10.83
CA ALA A 141 -4.31 -13.62 11.64
C ALA A 141 -3.85 -14.99 12.14
N THR A 142 -3.19 -15.02 13.30
CA THR A 142 -3.00 -16.24 14.09
C THR A 142 -4.31 -16.53 14.80
N ARG A 143 -5.04 -17.52 14.30
CA ARG A 143 -6.17 -18.12 15.00
C ARG A 143 -5.66 -18.88 16.22
N SER A 144 -5.64 -18.24 17.39
CA SER A 144 -5.56 -18.93 18.69
C SER A 144 -6.93 -18.96 19.33
N ARG A 145 -7.43 -20.17 19.57
CA ARG A 145 -8.65 -20.45 20.34
C ARG A 145 -8.41 -20.11 21.82
N GLY A 146 -9.42 -19.54 22.49
CA GLY A 146 -9.53 -19.37 23.95
C GLY A 146 -8.63 -18.27 24.52
N THR A 147 -8.98 -17.46 25.51
CA THR A 147 -10.08 -17.41 26.50
C THR A 147 -10.13 -15.96 27.02
N GLY A 148 -11.28 -15.53 27.54
CA GLY A 148 -11.65 -14.12 27.70
C GLY A 148 -10.85 -13.26 28.68
N SER A 149 -10.96 -11.94 28.51
CA SER A 149 -11.47 -11.04 29.54
C SER A 149 -11.63 -9.62 28.98
N SER A 150 -12.68 -8.96 29.45
CA SER A 150 -13.22 -7.67 29.07
C SER A 150 -12.30 -6.47 29.36
N SER A 151 -12.21 -5.51 28.43
CA SER A 151 -12.23 -4.08 28.78
C SER A 151 -12.52 -3.16 27.58
N ARG A 152 -13.77 -2.68 27.56
CA ARG A 152 -14.29 -1.37 27.15
C ARG A 152 -13.61 -0.63 25.97
N ALA A 153 -14.35 -0.64 24.86
CA ALA A 153 -14.36 0.42 23.86
C ALA A 153 -14.72 1.78 24.49
N ARG A 154 -14.00 2.84 24.11
CA ARG A 154 -14.42 4.23 24.29
C ARG A 154 -14.34 4.94 22.94
N ALA A 155 -15.50 5.07 22.31
CA ALA A 155 -15.73 6.00 21.22
C ALA A 155 -15.76 7.42 21.77
N CYS A 156 -14.97 8.33 21.19
CA CYS A 156 -15.11 9.75 21.41
C CYS A 156 -15.97 10.34 20.28
N THR A 157 -17.28 10.32 20.49
CA THR A 157 -18.21 11.27 19.86
C THR A 157 -18.47 12.38 20.86
N GLY A 158 -18.17 13.63 20.49
CA GLY A 158 -18.45 14.82 21.30
C GLY A 158 -18.84 15.98 20.40
N ASN A 159 -20.13 16.08 20.09
CA ASN A 159 -20.76 17.27 19.54
C ASN A 159 -21.27 18.11 20.72
N GLY A 160 -20.78 19.34 20.88
CA GLY A 160 -21.18 20.29 21.92
C GLY A 160 -21.53 21.63 21.28
N ARG A 161 -22.81 22.02 21.38
CA ARG A 161 -23.42 23.22 20.79
C ARG A 161 -23.06 24.52 21.53
N ARG A 162 -23.00 25.61 20.74
CA ARG A 162 -23.52 26.99 20.94
C ARG A 162 -23.40 27.70 22.31
N ALA A 163 -22.75 28.86 22.26
CA ALA A 163 -23.20 30.19 22.74
C ALA A 163 -22.38 31.22 21.94
N GLY A 164 -22.87 32.30 21.33
CA GLY A 164 -23.89 33.25 21.74
C GLY A 164 -23.20 34.61 21.91
N SER A 165 -23.19 35.47 20.88
CA SER A 165 -22.86 36.90 21.03
C SER A 165 -23.80 37.73 20.16
N THR A 166 -24.72 38.41 20.84
CA THR A 166 -25.74 39.31 20.30
C THR A 166 -25.18 40.73 20.20
N THR A 167 -25.46 41.38 19.06
CA THR A 167 -25.84 42.80 18.86
C THR A 167 -24.98 43.94 19.43
N ALA A 168 -24.57 44.87 18.54
CA ALA A 168 -25.07 46.25 18.56
C ALA A 168 -24.79 46.97 17.22
N THR A 169 -25.86 47.55 16.69
CA THR A 169 -25.98 48.43 15.52
C THR A 169 -25.54 49.84 15.89
N SER A 170 -24.89 50.56 14.96
CA SER A 170 -25.12 51.97 14.59
C SER A 170 -24.24 52.30 13.40
#